data_AF-A0A4Q6E4P2-F1
#
_entry.id   AF-A0A4Q6E4P2-F1
#
_cell.length_a   1.000
_cell.length_b   1.000
_cell.length_c   1.000
_cell.angle_alpha   90.00
_cell.angle_beta   90.00
_cell.angle_gamma   90.00
#
_symmetry.space_group_name_H-M   'P 1'
#
loop_
_entity.id
_entity.type
_entity.pdbx_description
1 polymer ?
#
loop_
_entity_poly.entity_id
_entity_poly.type
_entity_poly.pdbx_seq_one_letter_code
_entity_poly.pdbx_strand_id
1 'polypeptide(L)'
;FLKVNPADGTMTNFEGPLTPGIYQGGCASIFTKDLHLDGDDILYIGDHIYGDILRLKKDCNWRTAMVVEDLEEEVRKYREVAPIQKQINTLMEAKEPLEEEYVTLVTERVESGVTPEEETRIHELQAQIGELDKLISEQIRKHQSHFNKYWGEVMRAGNEESYFAHQTERFACIYMGKLGDLTSYSPRTYFRAPRRPMAHEIQGKIWNLGS
;
A
#
# COMPACT_ATOMS: atom_id res chain seq x y z
N PHE A 1 -9.81 20.72 29.01
CA PHE A 1 -10.79 19.61 28.98
C PHE A 1 -12.06 20.07 29.67
N LEU A 2 -13.22 19.56 29.26
CA LEU A 2 -14.46 19.70 30.02
C LEU A 2 -14.73 18.38 30.73
N LYS A 3 -14.93 18.40 32.06
CA LYS A 3 -15.32 17.20 32.80
C LYS A 3 -16.82 17.00 32.62
N VAL A 4 -17.21 15.79 32.20
CA VAL A 4 -18.60 15.42 31.94
C VAL A 4 -19.12 14.65 33.14
N ASN A 5 -20.28 15.06 33.67
CA ASN A 5 -20.99 14.27 34.67
C ASN A 5 -21.72 13.11 33.97
N PRO A 6 -21.41 11.83 34.31
CA PRO A 6 -22.04 10.68 33.67
C PRO A 6 -23.55 10.55 33.94
N ALA A 7 -24.08 11.18 35.00
CA ALA A 7 -25.47 11.03 35.37
C ALA A 7 -26.43 11.92 34.56
N ASP A 8 -26.00 13.13 34.20
CA ASP A 8 -26.86 14.15 33.59
C ASP A 8 -26.25 14.79 32.33
N GLY A 9 -25.00 14.45 31.98
CA GLY A 9 -24.30 14.99 30.80
C GLY A 9 -23.84 16.44 30.95
N THR A 10 -24.01 17.05 32.13
CA THR A 10 -23.54 18.43 32.36
C THR A 10 -22.01 18.49 32.31
N MET A 11 -21.51 19.64 31.84
CA MET A 11 -20.10 19.86 31.59
C MET A 11 -19.57 21.01 32.41
N THR A 12 -18.41 20.83 33.03
CA THR A 12 -17.71 21.87 33.77
C THR A 12 -16.27 22.01 33.27
N ASN A 13 -15.75 23.24 33.24
CA ASN A 13 -14.32 23.47 33.00
C ASN A 13 -13.49 22.67 34.02
N PHE A 14 -12.44 22.01 33.53
CA PHE A 14 -11.54 21.23 34.36
C PHE A 14 -10.14 21.83 34.32
N GLU A 15 -9.67 22.31 35.47
CA GLU A 15 -8.41 23.06 35.62
C GLU A 15 -7.31 22.29 36.38
N GLY A 16 -7.55 21.01 36.72
CA GLY A 16 -6.57 20.14 37.38
C GLY A 16 -5.93 19.12 36.43
N PRO A 17 -4.97 18.30 36.93
CA PRO A 17 -4.43 17.18 36.17
C PRO A 17 -5.54 16.15 35.88
N LEU A 18 -5.54 15.61 34.67
CA LEU A 18 -6.51 14.57 34.29
C LEU A 18 -6.48 13.38 35.25
N THR A 19 -7.67 12.89 35.59
CA THR A 19 -7.90 11.68 36.39
C THR A 19 -8.83 10.76 35.61
N PRO A 20 -8.92 9.45 35.92
CA PRO A 20 -9.90 8.58 35.27
C PRO A 20 -11.33 9.15 35.35
N GLY A 21 -11.99 9.28 34.20
CA GLY A 21 -13.32 9.90 34.11
C GLY A 21 -13.73 10.19 32.67
N ILE A 22 -14.91 10.80 32.50
CA ILE A 22 -15.46 11.19 31.20
C ILE A 22 -15.14 12.67 30.96
N TYR A 23 -14.59 12.96 29.78
CA TYR A 23 -14.22 14.31 29.37
C TYR A 23 -14.67 14.60 27.94
N GLN A 24 -14.86 15.87 27.63
CA GLN A 24 -15.15 16.35 26.29
C GLN A 24 -14.09 17.35 25.80
N GLY A 25 -13.74 17.23 24.52
CA GLY A 25 -12.71 18.04 23.87
C GLY A 25 -11.32 17.73 24.42
N GLY A 26 -10.51 18.78 24.61
CA GLY A 26 -9.15 18.67 25.12
C GLY A 26 -8.08 18.61 24.03
N CYS A 27 -6.87 18.28 24.44
CA CYS A 27 -5.68 18.30 23.59
C CYS A 27 -4.76 17.14 23.97
N ALA A 28 -4.24 16.43 22.97
CA ALA A 28 -3.35 15.28 23.18
C ALA A 28 -2.06 15.68 23.91
N SER A 29 -1.53 16.89 23.73
CA SER A 29 -0.35 17.36 24.48
C SER A 29 -0.60 17.46 25.98
N ILE A 30 -1.77 17.99 26.38
CA ILE A 30 -2.16 18.07 27.80
C ILE A 30 -2.44 16.66 28.33
N PHE A 31 -3.11 15.81 27.55
CA PHE A 31 -3.37 14.42 27.93
C PHE A 31 -2.07 13.67 28.26
N THR A 32 -1.12 13.71 27.33
CA THR A 32 0.19 13.05 27.47
C THR A 32 0.94 13.56 28.71
N LYS A 33 0.98 14.88 28.89
CA LYS A 33 1.63 15.52 30.03
C LYS A 33 1.00 15.11 31.36
N ASP A 34 -0.33 15.15 31.47
CA ASP A 34 -1.02 14.87 32.72
C ASP A 34 -0.97 13.38 33.11
N LEU A 35 -0.89 12.48 32.11
CA LEU A 35 -0.63 11.06 32.35
C LEU A 35 0.83 10.74 32.67
N HIS A 36 1.75 11.71 32.56
CA HIS A 36 3.19 11.54 32.76
C HIS A 36 3.78 10.42 31.87
N LEU A 37 3.34 10.38 30.60
CA LEU A 37 3.82 9.44 29.59
C LEU A 37 4.60 10.17 28.51
N ASP A 38 5.44 9.44 27.79
CA ASP A 38 5.99 9.93 26.52
C ASP A 38 5.00 9.64 25.37
N GLY A 39 5.12 10.39 24.27
CA GLY A 39 4.20 10.23 23.14
C GLY A 39 4.27 8.82 22.52
N ASP A 40 5.45 8.21 22.49
CA ASP A 40 5.67 6.88 21.93
C ASP A 40 5.18 5.73 22.82
N ASP A 41 4.85 6.01 24.09
CA ASP A 41 4.14 5.08 24.98
C ASP A 41 2.65 4.97 24.67
N ILE A 42 2.10 5.92 23.90
CA ILE A 42 0.68 5.98 23.57
C ILE A 42 0.45 5.52 22.12
N LEU A 43 -0.31 4.44 21.97
CA LEU A 43 -0.83 3.98 20.68
C LEU A 43 -2.29 4.41 20.55
N TYR A 44 -2.57 5.26 19.57
CA TYR A 44 -3.92 5.61 19.18
C TYR A 44 -4.33 4.87 17.91
N ILE A 45 -5.57 4.37 17.89
CA ILE A 45 -6.13 3.56 16.80
C ILE A 45 -7.39 4.27 16.29
N GLY A 46 -7.42 4.59 15.00
CA GLY A 46 -8.56 5.25 14.35
C GLY A 46 -8.89 4.63 13.00
N ASP A 47 -9.94 5.11 12.37
CA ASP A 47 -10.43 4.65 11.06
C ASP A 47 -10.32 5.75 9.98
N HIS A 48 -10.11 7.01 10.37
CA HIS A 48 -10.01 8.15 9.44
C HIS A 48 -8.65 8.87 9.51
N ILE A 49 -7.86 8.77 8.44
CA ILE A 49 -6.50 9.35 8.36
C ILE A 49 -6.42 10.83 8.78
N TYR A 50 -7.35 11.66 8.28
CA TYR A 50 -7.29 13.10 8.48
C TYR A 50 -7.89 13.58 9.81
N GLY A 51 -8.96 12.92 10.28
CA GLY A 51 -9.58 13.23 11.57
C GLY A 51 -8.71 12.78 12.74
N ASP A 52 -8.15 11.58 12.59
CA ASP A 52 -7.64 10.81 13.71
C ASP A 52 -6.11 10.82 13.73
N ILE A 53 -5.46 10.66 12.56
CA ILE A 53 -4.04 10.26 12.53
C ILE A 53 -3.09 11.43 12.23
N LEU A 54 -3.41 12.28 11.24
CA LEU A 54 -2.49 13.28 10.71
C LEU A 54 -2.11 14.36 11.74
N ARG A 55 -3.06 14.78 12.58
CA ARG A 55 -2.81 15.77 13.65
C ARG A 55 -1.97 15.19 14.77
N LEU A 56 -2.26 13.96 15.21
CA LEU A 56 -1.55 13.32 16.30
C LEU A 56 -0.08 13.07 15.97
N LYS A 57 0.22 12.68 14.72
CA LYS A 57 1.60 12.43 14.30
C LYS A 57 2.44 13.70 14.19
N LYS A 58 1.86 14.82 13.75
CA LYS A 58 2.59 16.09 13.59
C LYS A 58 2.83 16.80 14.92
N ASP A 59 1.83 16.80 15.80
CA ASP A 59 1.81 17.71 16.95
C ASP A 59 2.05 17.01 18.29
N CYS A 60 1.91 15.68 18.37
CA CYS A 60 1.89 14.96 19.66
C CYS A 60 2.79 13.71 19.72
N ASN A 61 3.49 13.35 18.64
CA ASN A 61 4.42 12.21 18.58
C ASN A 61 3.81 10.87 19.05
N TRP A 62 2.49 10.72 18.99
CA TRP A 62 1.84 9.45 19.33
C TRP A 62 2.11 8.39 18.27
N ARG A 63 2.19 7.13 18.71
CA ARG A 63 2.11 6.01 17.77
C ARG A 63 0.67 5.90 17.29
N THR A 64 0.51 5.59 16.02
CA THR A 64 -0.78 5.57 15.37
C THR A 64 -0.96 4.27 14.59
N ALA A 65 -2.15 3.70 14.69
CA ALA A 65 -2.58 2.54 13.92
C ALA A 65 -3.92 2.83 13.24
N MET A 66 -4.22 2.09 12.18
CA MET A 66 -5.42 2.31 11.39
C MET A 66 -6.25 1.04 11.22
N VAL A 67 -7.56 1.17 11.41
CA VAL A 67 -8.53 0.17 10.98
C VAL A 67 -9.00 0.55 9.58
N VAL A 68 -8.88 -0.38 8.63
CA VAL A 68 -9.28 -0.21 7.23
C VAL A 68 -10.31 -1.29 6.91
N GLU A 69 -11.59 -0.97 6.99
CA GLU A 69 -12.67 -1.95 6.90
C GLU A 69 -12.68 -2.71 5.56
N ASP A 70 -12.42 -2.00 4.44
CA ASP A 70 -12.39 -2.58 3.09
C ASP A 70 -11.24 -3.60 2.88
N LEU A 71 -10.25 -3.61 3.78
CA LEU A 71 -9.04 -4.43 3.63
C LEU A 71 -9.35 -5.93 3.62
N GLU A 72 -10.31 -6.40 4.43
CA GLU A 72 -10.64 -7.83 4.48
C GLU A 72 -11.19 -8.34 3.14
N GLU A 73 -12.08 -7.55 2.52
CA GLU A 73 -12.64 -7.88 1.22
C GLU A 73 -11.57 -7.83 0.12
N GLU A 74 -10.71 -6.80 0.14
CA GLU A 74 -9.64 -6.65 -0.83
C GLU A 74 -8.63 -7.81 -0.74
N VAL A 75 -8.20 -8.20 0.46
CA VAL A 75 -7.33 -9.36 0.69
C VAL A 75 -7.98 -10.66 0.20
N ARG A 76 -9.29 -10.84 0.43
CA ARG A 76 -10.02 -12.00 -0.09
C ARG A 76 -9.99 -12.03 -1.62
N LYS A 77 -10.28 -10.90 -2.28
CA LYS A 77 -10.25 -10.79 -3.74
C LYS A 77 -8.87 -11.07 -4.30
N TYR A 78 -7.80 -10.58 -3.67
CA TYR A 78 -6.42 -10.91 -4.06
C TYR A 78 -6.13 -12.41 -4.05
N ARG A 79 -6.65 -13.15 -3.07
CA ARG A 79 -6.51 -14.61 -3.02
C ARG A 79 -7.25 -15.30 -4.16
N GLU A 80 -8.43 -14.80 -4.52
CA GLU A 80 -9.24 -15.34 -5.63
C GLU A 80 -8.57 -15.10 -7.00
N VAL A 81 -8.00 -13.92 -7.22
CA VAL A 81 -7.35 -13.54 -8.49
C VAL A 81 -5.88 -13.96 -8.59
N ALA A 82 -5.28 -14.51 -7.52
CA ALA A 82 -3.88 -14.95 -7.51
C ALA A 82 -3.49 -15.86 -8.70
N PRO A 83 -4.34 -16.82 -9.15
CA PRO A 83 -4.04 -17.61 -10.36
C PRO A 83 -3.96 -16.77 -11.64
N ILE A 84 -4.82 -15.75 -11.77
CA ILE A 84 -4.83 -14.82 -12.91
C ILE A 84 -3.57 -13.95 -12.87
N GLN A 85 -3.21 -13.42 -11.70
CA GLN A 85 -1.98 -12.64 -11.54
C GLN A 85 -0.74 -13.47 -11.90
N LYS A 86 -0.71 -14.76 -11.53
CA LYS A 86 0.37 -15.67 -11.93
C LYS A 86 0.47 -15.83 -13.45
N GLN A 87 -0.66 -15.92 -14.15
CA GLN A 87 -0.69 -15.98 -15.62
C GLN A 87 -0.18 -14.68 -16.24
N ILE A 88 -0.58 -13.52 -15.71
CA ILE A 88 -0.06 -12.21 -16.16
C ILE A 88 1.47 -12.18 -16.01
N ASN A 89 2.00 -12.56 -14.85
CA ASN A 89 3.45 -12.58 -14.62
C ASN A 89 4.17 -13.52 -15.59
N THR A 90 3.63 -14.71 -15.84
CA THR A 90 4.21 -15.68 -16.78
C THR A 90 4.25 -15.14 -18.22
N LEU A 91 3.18 -14.45 -18.65
CA LEU A 91 3.13 -13.84 -19.98
C LEU A 91 4.12 -12.66 -20.09
N MET A 92 4.25 -11.84 -19.04
CA MET A 92 5.22 -10.74 -18.99
C MET A 92 6.66 -11.27 -19.05
N GLU A 93 6.98 -12.32 -18.29
CA GLU A 93 8.29 -12.98 -18.31
C GLU A 93 8.63 -13.57 -19.68
N ALA A 94 7.63 -14.07 -20.42
CA ALA A 94 7.82 -14.56 -21.79
C ALA A 94 7.96 -13.42 -22.81
N LYS A 95 7.35 -12.26 -22.55
CA LYS A 95 7.35 -11.09 -23.45
C LYS A 95 8.70 -10.36 -23.44
N GLU A 96 9.29 -10.22 -22.27
CA GLU A 96 10.51 -9.42 -22.04
C GLU A 96 11.70 -9.78 -22.96
N PRO A 97 12.13 -11.05 -23.12
CA PRO A 97 13.24 -11.37 -24.02
C PRO A 97 12.91 -11.09 -25.49
N LEU A 98 11.64 -11.17 -25.90
CA LEU A 98 11.21 -10.83 -27.26
C LEU A 98 11.28 -9.32 -27.50
N GLU A 99 10.92 -8.51 -26.50
CA GLU A 99 11.06 -7.05 -26.55
C GLU A 99 12.54 -6.64 -26.59
N GLU A 100 13.42 -7.29 -25.82
CA GLU A 100 14.85 -7.03 -25.83
C GLU A 100 15.49 -7.34 -27.18
N GLU A 101 15.16 -8.50 -27.77
CA GLU A 101 15.61 -8.89 -29.11
C GLU A 101 15.08 -7.90 -30.17
N TYR A 102 13.80 -7.53 -30.09
CA TYR A 102 13.18 -6.58 -31.00
C TYR A 102 13.87 -5.21 -30.95
N VAL A 103 14.14 -4.68 -29.75
CA VAL A 103 14.82 -3.38 -29.58
C VAL A 103 16.24 -3.44 -30.16
N THR A 104 16.96 -4.54 -29.95
CA THR A 104 18.31 -4.75 -30.50
C THR A 104 18.31 -4.70 -32.02
N LEU A 105 17.47 -5.50 -32.68
CA LEU A 105 17.39 -5.57 -34.14
C LEU A 105 16.90 -4.25 -34.77
N VAL A 106 15.94 -3.57 -34.14
CA VAL A 106 15.46 -2.26 -34.62
C VAL A 106 16.56 -1.20 -34.52
N THR A 107 17.43 -1.29 -33.51
CA THR A 107 18.57 -0.37 -33.36
C THR A 107 19.61 -0.63 -34.46
N GLU A 108 19.96 -1.90 -34.69
CA GLU A 108 20.89 -2.30 -35.76
C GLU A 108 20.39 -1.89 -37.15
N ARG A 109 19.08 -2.00 -37.41
CA ARG A 109 18.44 -1.52 -38.65
C ARG A 109 18.70 -0.05 -38.93
N VAL A 110 18.70 0.80 -37.90
CA VAL A 110 18.91 2.24 -38.05
C VAL A 110 20.40 2.57 -38.18
N GLU A 111 21.26 1.90 -37.40
CA GLU A 111 22.69 2.24 -37.32
C GLU A 111 23.52 1.66 -38.46
N SER A 112 23.33 0.37 -38.76
CA SER A 112 24.18 -0.39 -39.68
C SER A 112 23.43 -0.92 -40.90
N GLY A 113 22.09 -0.88 -40.86
CA GLY A 113 21.24 -1.61 -41.79
C GLY A 113 21.13 -3.08 -41.39
N VAL A 114 20.04 -3.72 -41.84
CA VAL A 114 19.75 -5.14 -41.55
C VAL A 114 19.66 -5.96 -42.82
N THR A 115 19.91 -7.25 -42.67
CA THR A 115 19.67 -8.27 -43.68
C THR A 115 18.16 -8.50 -43.89
N PRO A 116 17.75 -9.03 -45.05
CA PRO A 116 16.35 -9.43 -45.28
C PRO A 116 15.83 -10.45 -44.25
N GLU A 117 16.69 -11.33 -43.74
CA GLU A 117 16.38 -12.29 -42.68
C GLU A 117 16.05 -11.59 -41.36
N GLU A 118 16.85 -10.60 -40.96
CA GLU A 118 16.60 -9.78 -39.76
C GLU A 118 15.34 -8.92 -39.89
N GLU A 119 15.06 -8.35 -41.07
CA GLU A 119 13.81 -7.61 -41.31
C GLU A 119 12.59 -8.55 -41.15
N THR A 120 12.69 -9.79 -41.64
CA THR A 120 11.65 -10.80 -41.44
C THR A 120 11.47 -11.13 -39.95
N ARG A 121 12.58 -11.30 -39.22
CA ARG A 121 12.56 -11.56 -37.77
C ARG A 121 11.93 -10.42 -36.98
N ILE A 122 12.20 -9.16 -37.32
CA ILE A 122 11.56 -7.98 -36.71
C ILE A 122 10.05 -8.06 -36.85
N HIS A 123 9.54 -8.40 -38.05
CA HIS A 123 8.11 -8.55 -38.28
C HIS A 123 7.50 -9.72 -37.48
N GLU A 124 8.20 -10.85 -37.38
CA GLU A 124 7.77 -11.98 -36.55
C GLU A 124 7.70 -11.63 -35.06
N LEU A 125 8.73 -10.96 -34.53
CA LEU A 125 8.77 -10.49 -33.15
C LEU A 125 7.64 -9.52 -32.88
N GLN A 126 7.40 -8.56 -33.77
CA GLN A 126 6.30 -7.61 -33.64
C GLN A 126 4.94 -8.32 -33.58
N ALA A 127 4.73 -9.35 -34.40
CA ALA A 127 3.51 -10.16 -34.35
C ALA A 127 3.38 -10.94 -33.04
N GLN A 128 4.46 -11.59 -32.58
CA GLN A 128 4.47 -12.35 -31.32
C GLN A 128 4.22 -11.47 -30.10
N ILE A 129 4.89 -10.32 -30.02
CA ILE A 129 4.69 -9.31 -28.97
C ILE A 129 3.24 -8.81 -29.00
N GLY A 130 2.69 -8.53 -30.19
CA GLY A 130 1.31 -8.10 -30.34
C GLY A 130 0.27 -9.13 -29.86
N GLU A 131 0.50 -10.43 -30.09
CA GLU A 131 -0.36 -11.49 -29.57
C GLU A 131 -0.23 -11.64 -28.04
N LEU A 132 0.98 -11.55 -27.49
CA LEU A 132 1.19 -11.54 -26.04
C LEU A 132 0.50 -10.34 -25.38
N ASP A 133 0.58 -9.15 -25.97
CA ASP A 133 -0.07 -7.95 -25.45
C ASP A 133 -1.59 -8.07 -25.40
N LYS A 134 -2.21 -8.73 -26.40
CA LYS A 134 -3.64 -9.03 -26.38
C LYS A 134 -3.99 -9.95 -25.22
N LEU A 135 -3.25 -11.04 -25.06
CA LEU A 135 -3.46 -12.01 -23.98
C LEU A 135 -3.27 -11.38 -22.59
N ILE A 136 -2.20 -10.61 -22.40
CA ILE A 136 -1.93 -9.88 -21.16
C ILE A 136 -3.07 -8.90 -20.87
N SER A 137 -3.50 -8.12 -21.86
CA SER A 137 -4.59 -7.15 -21.71
C SER A 137 -5.92 -7.81 -21.33
N GLU A 138 -6.21 -8.99 -21.89
CA GLU A 138 -7.37 -9.80 -21.51
C GLU A 138 -7.31 -10.27 -20.06
N GLN A 139 -6.15 -10.78 -19.62
CA GLN A 139 -5.97 -11.22 -18.24
C GLN A 139 -6.02 -10.04 -17.25
N ILE A 140 -5.48 -8.87 -17.60
CA ILE A 140 -5.57 -7.65 -16.78
C ILE A 140 -7.04 -7.23 -16.61
N ARG A 141 -7.82 -7.19 -17.69
CA ARG A 141 -9.26 -6.88 -17.61
C ARG A 141 -10.02 -7.90 -16.75
N LYS A 142 -9.67 -9.17 -16.90
CA LYS A 142 -10.25 -10.24 -16.08
C LYS A 142 -9.92 -10.04 -14.61
N HIS A 143 -8.66 -9.79 -14.26
CA HIS A 143 -8.22 -9.47 -12.90
C HIS A 143 -8.99 -8.29 -12.30
N GLN A 144 -9.02 -7.15 -13.02
CA GLN A 144 -9.69 -5.93 -12.57
C GLN A 144 -11.20 -6.12 -12.36
N SER A 145 -11.85 -7.02 -13.12
CA SER A 145 -13.29 -7.27 -13.01
C SER A 145 -13.73 -7.89 -11.68
N HIS A 146 -12.79 -8.42 -10.88
CA HIS A 146 -13.06 -8.92 -9.52
C HIS A 146 -13.15 -7.79 -8.47
N PHE A 147 -12.64 -6.60 -8.80
CA PHE A 147 -12.65 -5.44 -7.92
C PHE A 147 -13.80 -4.49 -8.26
N ASN A 148 -13.84 -3.31 -7.62
CA ASN A 148 -14.89 -2.35 -7.92
C ASN A 148 -14.80 -1.92 -9.39
N LYS A 149 -15.91 -2.02 -10.12
CA LYS A 149 -15.98 -1.69 -11.55
C LYS A 149 -15.48 -0.28 -11.90
N TYR A 150 -15.68 0.68 -11.01
CA TYR A 150 -15.40 2.10 -11.27
C TYR A 150 -14.07 2.55 -10.68
N TRP A 151 -13.69 2.00 -9.52
CA TRP A 151 -12.56 2.49 -8.74
C TRP A 151 -11.42 1.47 -8.60
N GLY A 152 -11.67 0.20 -8.93
CA GLY A 152 -10.70 -0.87 -8.79
C GLY A 152 -10.42 -1.21 -7.33
N GLU A 153 -9.13 -1.34 -7.04
CA GLU A 153 -8.55 -1.66 -5.74
C GLU A 153 -8.44 -0.40 -4.88
N VAL A 154 -8.62 -0.53 -3.56
CA VAL A 154 -8.48 0.60 -2.63
C VAL A 154 -7.01 0.92 -2.42
N MET A 155 -6.16 -0.11 -2.33
CA MET A 155 -4.74 0.05 -2.00
C MET A 155 -3.84 0.20 -3.25
N ARG A 156 -4.39 0.06 -4.46
CA ARG A 156 -3.65 0.16 -5.73
C ARG A 156 -4.28 1.14 -6.70
N ALA A 157 -3.44 1.86 -7.43
CA ALA A 157 -3.80 2.68 -8.58
C ALA A 157 -3.07 2.11 -9.81
N GLY A 158 -3.66 1.09 -10.43
CA GLY A 158 -2.97 0.29 -11.44
C GLY A 158 -1.82 -0.50 -10.81
N ASN A 159 -0.59 -0.31 -11.30
CA ASN A 159 0.58 -0.99 -10.76
C ASN A 159 1.19 -0.28 -9.53
N GLU A 160 0.83 0.97 -9.29
CA GLU A 160 1.36 1.77 -8.18
C GLU A 160 0.48 1.67 -6.94
N GLU A 161 1.01 2.11 -5.80
CA GLU A 161 0.23 2.29 -4.58
C GLU A 161 -0.78 3.42 -4.80
N SER A 162 -2.01 3.24 -4.33
CA SER A 162 -2.99 4.32 -4.37
C SER A 162 -2.58 5.46 -3.44
N TYR A 163 -3.17 6.65 -3.63
CA TYR A 163 -2.96 7.74 -2.69
C TYR A 163 -3.38 7.34 -1.26
N PHE A 164 -4.48 6.59 -1.11
CA PHE A 164 -4.94 6.08 0.18
C PHE A 164 -3.92 5.12 0.81
N ALA A 165 -3.32 4.21 0.03
CA ALA A 165 -2.25 3.33 0.50
C ALA A 165 -1.04 4.12 0.97
N HIS A 166 -0.60 5.12 0.19
CA HIS A 166 0.51 5.99 0.56
C HIS A 166 0.24 6.74 1.88
N GLN A 167 -0.98 7.24 2.07
CA GLN A 167 -1.37 7.88 3.31
C GLN A 167 -1.37 6.90 4.48
N THR A 168 -1.92 5.70 4.30
CA THR A 168 -1.94 4.66 5.32
C THR A 168 -0.52 4.27 5.73
N GLU A 169 0.38 4.01 4.77
CA GLU A 169 1.80 3.69 5.02
C GLU A 169 2.51 4.85 5.75
N ARG A 170 2.26 6.09 5.33
CA ARG A 170 2.89 7.26 5.93
C ARG A 170 2.41 7.53 7.36
N PHE A 171 1.13 7.31 7.64
CA PHE A 171 0.50 7.80 8.87
C PHE A 171 0.25 6.70 9.90
N ALA A 172 0.09 5.43 9.50
CA ALA A 172 -0.11 4.32 10.42
C ALA A 172 1.15 3.45 10.52
N CYS A 173 1.59 3.15 11.75
CA CYS A 173 2.69 2.21 11.98
C CYS A 173 2.26 0.76 11.70
N ILE A 174 1.00 0.45 11.96
CA ILE A 174 0.34 -0.83 11.66
C ILE A 174 -1.09 -0.53 11.20
N TYR A 175 -1.64 -1.38 10.34
CA TYR A 175 -3.03 -1.30 9.91
C TYR A 175 -3.66 -2.70 9.83
N MET A 176 -4.97 -2.78 9.96
CA MET A 176 -5.72 -4.03 10.09
C MET A 176 -7.14 -3.89 9.56
N GLY A 177 -7.82 -5.01 9.29
CA GLY A 177 -9.22 -4.99 8.82
C GLY A 177 -10.20 -4.60 9.93
N LYS A 178 -9.95 -5.10 11.14
CA LYS A 178 -10.73 -4.80 12.35
C LYS A 178 -9.87 -4.80 13.60
N LEU A 179 -10.32 -4.09 14.64
CA LEU A 179 -9.61 -4.02 15.92
C LEU A 179 -9.38 -5.40 16.57
N GLY A 180 -10.30 -6.35 16.33
CA GLY A 180 -10.17 -7.73 16.80
C GLY A 180 -8.93 -8.47 16.26
N ASP A 181 -8.39 -8.04 15.11
CA ASP A 181 -7.17 -8.62 14.56
C ASP A 181 -5.96 -8.27 15.44
N LEU A 182 -5.91 -7.05 15.99
CA LEU A 182 -4.82 -6.63 16.87
C LEU A 182 -4.90 -7.35 18.23
N THR A 183 -6.10 -7.50 18.79
CA THR A 183 -6.28 -8.16 20.10
C THR A 183 -6.02 -9.67 20.04
N SER A 184 -5.93 -10.25 18.85
CA SER A 184 -5.51 -11.64 18.65
C SER A 184 -4.00 -11.85 18.91
N TYR A 185 -3.20 -10.79 18.89
CA TYR A 185 -1.77 -10.84 19.20
C TYR A 185 -1.53 -10.70 20.71
N SER A 186 -0.37 -11.18 21.16
CA SER A 186 0.09 -10.90 22.53
C SER A 186 0.28 -9.39 22.73
N PRO A 187 -0.13 -8.81 23.88
CA PRO A 187 0.15 -7.41 24.21
C PRO A 187 1.65 -7.07 24.30
N ARG A 188 2.54 -8.08 24.26
CA ARG A 188 4.00 -7.92 24.27
C ARG A 188 4.64 -8.12 22.88
N THR A 189 3.83 -8.19 21.83
CA THR A 189 4.31 -8.45 20.47
C THR A 189 5.16 -7.29 19.96
N TYR A 190 6.31 -7.62 19.37
CA TYR A 190 7.16 -6.65 18.68
C TYR A 190 6.91 -6.73 17.17
N PHE A 191 6.16 -5.76 16.63
CA PHE A 191 5.85 -5.69 15.20
C PHE A 191 7.05 -5.21 14.39
N ARG A 192 7.38 -5.94 13.31
CA ARG A 192 8.48 -5.61 12.38
C ARG A 192 7.93 -5.48 10.96
N ALA A 193 8.22 -4.36 10.32
CA ALA A 193 7.95 -4.21 8.90
C ALA A 193 8.99 -5.01 8.08
N PRO A 194 8.57 -5.70 7.01
CA PRO A 194 9.51 -6.31 6.07
C PRO A 194 10.33 -5.21 5.37
N ARG A 195 11.56 -5.53 4.96
CA ARG A 195 12.39 -4.60 4.18
C ARG A 195 11.76 -4.43 2.80
N ARG A 196 11.41 -3.19 2.44
CA ARG A 196 10.97 -2.82 1.08
C ARG A 196 12.22 -2.74 0.19
N PRO A 197 12.36 -3.60 -0.84
CA PRO A 197 13.52 -3.54 -1.71
C PRO A 197 13.47 -2.27 -2.56
N MET A 198 14.61 -1.60 -2.70
CA MET A 198 14.79 -0.53 -3.67
C MET A 198 15.03 -1.13 -5.06
N ALA A 199 14.78 -0.37 -6.12
CA ALA A 199 14.89 -0.88 -7.50
C ALA A 199 16.26 -1.52 -7.82
N HIS A 200 17.35 -1.00 -7.24
CA HIS A 200 18.71 -1.54 -7.41
C HIS A 200 19.00 -2.81 -6.58
N GLU A 201 18.16 -3.14 -5.60
CA GLU A 201 18.28 -4.34 -4.75
C GLU A 201 17.51 -5.53 -5.33
N ILE A 202 16.60 -5.28 -6.28
CA ILE A 202 15.86 -6.32 -6.98
C ILE A 202 16.86 -7.03 -7.91
N GLN A 203 17.39 -8.16 -7.44
CA GLN A 203 18.35 -8.96 -8.17
C GLN A 203 17.75 -9.42 -9.50
N GLY A 204 18.41 -9.04 -10.60
CA GLY A 204 18.21 -9.66 -11.91
C GLY A 204 17.98 -8.76 -13.12
N LYS A 205 17.70 -7.44 -13.01
CA LYS A 205 17.16 -6.71 -14.20
C LYS A 205 17.57 -5.26 -14.46
N ILE A 206 18.09 -4.50 -13.50
CA ILE A 206 18.33 -3.05 -13.73
C ILE A 206 19.82 -2.69 -13.80
N TRP A 207 20.68 -3.49 -13.16
CA TRP A 207 22.11 -3.18 -13.07
C TRP A 207 22.93 -4.42 -13.42
N ASN A 208 23.36 -4.52 -14.69
CA ASN A 208 24.53 -5.29 -15.06
C ASN A 208 25.77 -4.51 -14.61
N LEU A 209 26.00 -4.43 -13.30
CA LEU A 209 27.31 -4.05 -12.79
C LEU A 209 28.21 -5.26 -13.06
N GLY A 210 28.92 -5.21 -14.18
CA GLY A 210 29.87 -6.24 -14.58
C GLY A 210 30.78 -6.60 -13.43
N SER A 211 30.69 -7.86 -12.99
CA SER A 211 31.67 -8.51 -12.12
C SER A 211 32.34 -9.61 -12.91
#